data_AF-A0A354WI25-F1
#
_entry.id   AF-A0A354WI25-F1
#
_cell.length_a   1.000
_cell.length_b   1.000
_cell.length_c   1.000
_cell.angle_alpha   90.00
_cell.angle_beta   90.00
_cell.angle_gamma   90.00
#
_symmetry.space_group_name_H-M   'P 1'
#
loop_
_entity.id
_entity.type
_entity.pdbx_description
1 polymer ?
#
loop_
_entity_poly.entity_id
_entity_poly.type
_entity_poly.pdbx_seq_one_letter_code
_entity_poly.pdbx_strand_id
1 'polypeptide(L)'
;MAKQYIPNALLKVENSQVYGVFSWSHCPPELILAQSWLAVLEIFIYQHDIESAYKTFQKIKSAPSSEKITEAIQNHSSIISNQALVLLREGHLTILEKDFNSFFDETQQFDLSALSQINPQVLVHLFSPFSLKNDLEEINNIEDFTKIVIHLERAGLLSIANKSIDWGDLKRTNPICQAFGFLRGQPIDRYYLDKFIEKIRPEIVGNILEIGAIETAKESYQLTEESSYHVLNMDRWSGVDIVGDAHDINVIQPESFDTIILFNVLEHCYAPWIVIENIHRWLKPGGKCFASVPSALKIHDAPQDYWRPLPDAFAWMLRNFSQQKISTYGNLITVVAAYHGIVTEELTTEELDAYHPDYPVITCISATK
;
A
#
# COMPACT_ATOMS: atom_id res chain seq x y z
N MET A 1 10.87 20.31 -16.50
CA MET A 1 9.87 20.34 -17.58
C MET A 1 8.49 20.35 -16.93
N ALA A 2 7.46 20.88 -17.60
CA ALA A 2 6.09 20.73 -17.09
C ALA A 2 5.72 19.23 -17.06
N LYS A 3 5.07 18.78 -15.98
CA LYS A 3 4.62 17.39 -15.87
C LYS A 3 3.63 17.08 -16.99
N GLN A 4 3.79 15.90 -17.58
CA GLN A 4 2.85 15.34 -18.54
C GLN A 4 2.15 14.15 -17.91
N TYR A 5 0.86 13.96 -18.21
CA TYR A 5 0.02 12.92 -17.64
C TYR A 5 -0.57 12.02 -18.72
N ILE A 6 -0.79 10.77 -18.35
CA ILE A 6 -1.55 9.78 -19.11
C ILE A 6 -2.53 9.07 -18.17
N PRO A 7 -3.70 8.65 -18.65
CA PRO A 7 -4.60 7.83 -17.85
C PRO A 7 -4.05 6.41 -17.74
N ASN A 8 -4.31 5.79 -16.59
CA ASN A 8 -4.04 4.39 -16.30
C ASN A 8 -5.22 3.80 -15.52
N ALA A 9 -6.43 4.14 -15.95
CA ALA A 9 -7.65 3.86 -15.21
C ALA A 9 -8.38 2.65 -15.79
N LEU A 10 -8.93 1.84 -14.90
CA LEU A 10 -9.89 0.80 -15.22
C LEU A 10 -11.21 1.18 -14.54
N LEU A 11 -12.25 1.45 -15.32
CA LEU A 11 -13.55 1.87 -14.78
C LEU A 11 -14.53 0.70 -14.80
N LYS A 12 -15.27 0.50 -13.71
CA LYS A 12 -16.29 -0.52 -13.57
C LYS A 12 -17.59 0.10 -13.08
N VAL A 13 -18.72 -0.46 -13.49
CA VAL A 13 -20.02 -0.16 -12.89
C VAL A 13 -20.39 -1.24 -11.89
N GLU A 14 -20.76 -0.83 -10.69
CA GLU A 14 -21.32 -1.73 -9.67
C GLU A 14 -22.40 -0.97 -8.88
N ASN A 15 -23.55 -1.59 -8.62
CA ASN A 15 -24.66 -1.00 -7.87
C ASN A 15 -25.09 0.41 -8.37
N SER A 16 -25.11 0.61 -9.69
CA SER A 16 -25.44 1.89 -10.34
C SER A 16 -24.48 3.06 -10.03
N GLN A 17 -23.27 2.73 -9.57
CA GLN A 17 -22.17 3.66 -9.33
C GLN A 17 -20.97 3.29 -10.22
N VAL A 18 -20.12 4.28 -10.50
CA VAL A 18 -18.93 4.12 -11.34
C VAL A 18 -17.70 4.14 -10.45
N TYR A 19 -16.82 3.17 -10.61
CA TYR A 19 -15.62 3.01 -9.80
C TYR A 19 -14.38 2.93 -10.68
N GLY A 20 -13.30 3.60 -10.26
CA GLY A 20 -11.95 3.24 -10.67
C GLY A 20 -11.47 2.04 -9.85
N VAL A 21 -11.12 0.94 -10.52
CA VAL A 21 -10.69 -0.30 -9.87
C VAL A 21 -9.18 -0.53 -10.09
N PHE A 22 -8.49 -0.95 -9.03
CA PHE A 22 -7.05 -1.21 -9.04
C PHE A 22 -6.81 -2.71 -9.08
N SER A 23 -6.47 -3.24 -10.26
CA SER A 23 -6.32 -4.68 -10.42
C SER A 23 -5.08 -5.22 -9.72
N TRP A 24 -5.22 -6.38 -9.08
CA TRP A 24 -4.17 -7.03 -8.27
C TRP A 24 -3.63 -6.17 -7.12
N SER A 25 -4.40 -5.17 -6.71
CA SER A 25 -4.15 -4.34 -5.55
C SER A 25 -5.17 -4.66 -4.45
N HIS A 26 -4.76 -4.56 -3.19
CA HIS A 26 -5.66 -4.62 -2.05
C HIS A 26 -6.30 -3.25 -1.74
N CYS A 27 -6.04 -2.23 -2.55
CA CYS A 27 -6.70 -0.93 -2.41
C CYS A 27 -8.20 -1.03 -2.71
N PRO A 28 -9.04 -0.34 -1.93
CA PRO A 28 -10.45 -0.22 -2.26
C PRO A 28 -10.63 0.52 -3.59
N PRO A 29 -11.70 0.24 -4.33
CA PRO A 29 -12.01 0.97 -5.55
C PRO A 29 -12.34 2.44 -5.25
N GLU A 30 -11.92 3.35 -6.14
CA GLU A 30 -12.20 4.78 -6.05
C GLU A 30 -13.57 5.10 -6.66
N LEU A 31 -14.48 5.69 -5.89
CA LEU A 31 -15.79 6.08 -6.40
C LEU A 31 -15.69 7.33 -7.28
N ILE A 32 -16.12 7.23 -8.53
CA ILE A 32 -16.19 8.38 -9.44
C ILE A 32 -17.48 9.15 -9.16
N LEU A 33 -17.35 10.38 -8.67
CA LEU A 33 -18.50 11.18 -8.22
C LEU A 33 -19.03 12.17 -9.26
N ALA A 34 -18.24 12.51 -10.28
CA ALA A 34 -18.46 13.67 -11.12
C ALA A 34 -18.18 13.40 -12.59
N GLN A 35 -18.96 14.03 -13.47
CA GLN A 35 -18.74 13.96 -14.92
C GLN A 35 -17.43 14.63 -15.33
N SER A 36 -17.01 15.68 -14.63
CA SER A 36 -15.73 16.35 -14.85
C SER A 36 -14.54 15.40 -14.73
N TRP A 37 -14.58 14.42 -13.83
CA TRP A 37 -13.50 13.44 -13.66
C TRP A 37 -13.37 12.52 -14.86
N LEU A 38 -14.49 12.03 -15.38
CA LEU A 38 -14.53 11.21 -16.60
C LEU A 38 -14.04 11.99 -17.82
N ALA A 39 -14.48 13.25 -17.97
CA ALA A 39 -14.02 14.11 -19.05
C ALA A 39 -12.51 14.34 -18.97
N VAL A 40 -11.98 14.62 -17.77
CA VAL A 40 -10.53 14.79 -17.57
C VAL A 40 -9.77 13.52 -17.97
N LEU A 41 -10.17 12.34 -17.45
CA LEU A 41 -9.53 11.06 -17.79
C LEU A 41 -9.51 10.80 -19.30
N GLU A 42 -10.62 11.08 -19.99
CA GLU A 42 -10.72 10.91 -21.45
C GLU A 42 -9.83 11.88 -22.22
N ILE A 43 -9.79 13.15 -21.84
CA ILE A 43 -8.94 14.16 -22.49
C ILE A 43 -7.47 13.77 -22.40
N PHE A 44 -7.02 13.28 -21.25
CA PHE A 44 -5.63 12.89 -21.02
C PHE A 44 -5.19 11.66 -21.83
N ILE A 45 -6.10 10.94 -22.48
CA ILE A 45 -5.76 9.91 -23.47
C ILE A 45 -4.94 10.52 -24.62
N TYR A 46 -5.24 11.76 -25.01
CA TYR A 46 -4.64 12.43 -26.19
C TYR A 46 -3.93 13.75 -25.88
N GLN A 47 -4.19 14.37 -24.73
CA GLN A 47 -3.59 15.65 -24.33
C GLN A 47 -2.83 15.48 -23.02
N HIS A 48 -1.50 15.48 -23.06
CA HIS A 48 -0.70 15.11 -21.90
C HIS A 48 -0.33 16.29 -20.98
N ASP A 49 -0.42 17.53 -21.45
CA ASP A 49 -0.17 18.71 -20.62
C ASP A 49 -1.48 19.38 -20.17
N ILE A 50 -1.44 20.00 -18.99
CA ILE A 50 -2.61 20.60 -18.35
C ILE A 50 -3.21 21.74 -19.20
N GLU A 51 -2.40 22.55 -19.87
CA GLU A 51 -2.89 23.71 -20.62
C GLU A 51 -3.68 23.28 -21.86
N SER A 52 -3.16 22.32 -22.62
CA SER A 52 -3.82 21.75 -23.79
C SER A 52 -5.05 20.93 -23.40
N ALA A 53 -4.97 20.17 -22.30
CA ALA A 53 -6.10 19.44 -21.74
C ALA A 53 -7.23 20.39 -21.31
N TYR A 54 -6.91 21.48 -20.61
CA TYR A 54 -7.91 22.47 -20.19
C TYR A 54 -8.59 23.19 -21.37
N LYS A 55 -7.83 23.56 -22.41
CA LYS A 55 -8.41 24.11 -23.66
C LYS A 55 -9.39 23.14 -24.31
N THR A 56 -9.12 21.84 -24.23
CA THR A 56 -10.01 20.79 -24.73
C THR A 56 -11.25 20.66 -23.85
N PHE A 57 -11.08 20.70 -22.53
CA PHE A 57 -12.17 20.69 -21.56
C PHE A 57 -13.16 21.84 -21.77
N GLN A 58 -12.67 23.06 -22.04
CA GLN A 58 -13.54 24.22 -22.32
C GLN A 58 -14.39 24.04 -23.59
N LYS A 59 -13.86 23.35 -24.60
CA LYS A 59 -14.63 23.02 -25.81
C LYS A 59 -15.70 21.98 -25.52
N ILE A 60 -15.40 20.98 -24.68
CA ILE A 60 -16.36 19.97 -24.25
C ILE A 60 -17.52 20.62 -23.49
N LYS A 61 -17.21 21.47 -22.50
CA LYS A 61 -18.19 22.22 -21.69
C LYS A 61 -19.21 22.96 -22.57
N SER A 62 -18.75 23.54 -23.69
CA SER A 62 -19.60 24.35 -24.58
C SER A 62 -20.24 23.58 -25.74
N ALA A 63 -19.94 22.29 -25.92
CA ALA A 63 -20.38 21.51 -27.07
C ALA A 63 -21.64 20.69 -26.76
N PRO A 64 -22.68 20.74 -27.60
CA PRO A 64 -23.87 19.90 -27.44
C PRO A 64 -23.53 18.42 -27.70
N SER A 65 -24.28 17.51 -27.08
CA SER A 65 -24.17 16.06 -27.32
C SER A 65 -24.40 15.74 -28.80
N SER A 66 -23.39 15.17 -29.46
CA SER A 66 -23.49 14.76 -30.87
C SER A 66 -24.37 13.50 -31.01
N GLU A 67 -25.34 13.51 -31.93
CA GLU A 67 -26.19 12.34 -32.24
C GLU A 67 -25.36 11.08 -32.55
N LYS A 68 -24.18 11.25 -33.16
CA LYS A 68 -23.24 10.14 -33.45
C LYS A 68 -22.66 9.48 -32.20
N ILE A 69 -22.45 10.26 -31.13
CA ILE A 69 -21.97 9.74 -29.84
C ILE A 69 -23.08 8.91 -29.20
N THR A 70 -24.30 9.44 -29.20
CA THR A 70 -25.48 8.76 -28.65
C THR A 70 -25.73 7.41 -29.34
N GLU A 71 -25.66 7.36 -30.67
CA GLU A 71 -25.85 6.12 -31.43
C GLU A 71 -24.75 5.08 -31.15
N ALA A 72 -23.48 5.49 -31.16
CA ALA A 72 -22.36 4.60 -30.85
C ALA A 72 -22.42 4.05 -29.42
N ILE A 73 -22.84 4.88 -28.44
CA ILE A 73 -22.95 4.48 -27.04
C ILE A 73 -24.14 3.58 -26.79
N GLN A 74 -25.28 3.81 -27.44
CA GLN A 74 -26.45 2.92 -27.33
C GLN A 74 -26.08 1.47 -27.67
N ASN A 75 -25.26 1.26 -28.71
CA ASN A 75 -24.78 -0.05 -29.11
C ASN A 75 -23.93 -0.78 -28.04
N HIS A 76 -23.29 -0.05 -27.12
CA HIS A 76 -22.41 -0.62 -26.09
C HIS A 76 -22.93 -0.47 -24.64
N SER A 77 -24.02 0.28 -24.43
CA SER A 77 -24.62 0.54 -23.11
C SER A 77 -25.01 -0.73 -22.33
N SER A 78 -25.53 -1.74 -23.03
CA SER A 78 -25.90 -3.03 -22.46
C SER A 78 -24.71 -3.83 -21.94
N ILE A 79 -23.55 -3.74 -22.60
CA ILE A 79 -22.31 -4.42 -22.23
C ILE A 79 -21.79 -3.89 -20.90
N ILE A 80 -21.80 -2.57 -20.72
CA ILE A 80 -21.33 -1.91 -19.50
C ILE A 80 -22.24 -2.20 -18.30
N SER A 81 -23.55 -2.27 -18.53
CA SER A 81 -24.49 -2.68 -17.49
C SER A 81 -24.30 -4.14 -17.05
N ASN A 82 -23.64 -4.96 -17.87
CA ASN A 82 -23.29 -6.35 -17.56
C ASN A 82 -21.87 -6.52 -16.99
N GLN A 83 -21.39 -5.53 -16.22
CA GLN A 83 -20.10 -5.55 -15.50
C GLN A 83 -18.83 -5.46 -16.37
N ALA A 84 -18.93 -5.00 -17.61
CA ALA A 84 -17.75 -4.72 -18.43
C ALA A 84 -16.84 -3.66 -17.81
N LEU A 85 -15.55 -3.73 -18.17
CA LEU A 85 -14.52 -2.80 -17.72
C LEU A 85 -14.17 -1.81 -18.83
N VAL A 86 -13.99 -0.54 -18.49
CA VAL A 86 -13.51 0.47 -19.44
C VAL A 86 -12.06 0.80 -19.12
N LEU A 87 -11.15 0.40 -20.00
CA LEU A 87 -9.71 0.63 -19.89
C LEU A 87 -9.32 1.93 -20.60
N LEU A 88 -8.64 2.80 -19.86
CA LEU A 88 -8.04 4.03 -20.35
C LEU A 88 -6.53 3.92 -20.25
N ARG A 89 -5.84 4.11 -21.38
CA ARG A 89 -4.38 4.22 -21.46
C ARG A 89 -3.99 5.25 -22.52
N GLU A 90 -2.71 5.61 -22.56
CA GLU A 90 -2.18 6.53 -23.59
C GLU A 90 -2.65 6.12 -24.98
N GLY A 91 -3.40 7.00 -25.66
CA GLY A 91 -3.95 6.78 -27.00
C GLY A 91 -5.10 5.78 -27.14
N HIS A 92 -5.58 5.14 -26.05
CA HIS A 92 -6.64 4.12 -26.15
C HIS A 92 -7.77 4.26 -25.12
N LEU A 93 -9.01 4.11 -25.61
CA LEU A 93 -10.25 3.92 -24.83
C LEU A 93 -10.90 2.60 -25.25
N THR A 94 -11.00 1.63 -24.35
CA THR A 94 -11.46 0.27 -24.70
C THR A 94 -12.45 -0.27 -23.69
N ILE A 95 -13.53 -0.93 -24.15
CA ILE A 95 -14.44 -1.70 -23.30
C ILE A 95 -14.03 -3.18 -23.35
N LEU A 96 -13.95 -3.84 -22.19
CA LEU A 96 -13.57 -5.24 -22.01
C LEU A 96 -14.80 -6.05 -21.54
N GLU A 97 -15.21 -7.05 -22.32
CA GLU A 97 -16.51 -7.74 -22.18
C GLU A 97 -16.56 -8.86 -21.12
N LYS A 98 -15.43 -9.22 -20.49
CA LYS A 98 -15.36 -10.27 -19.46
C LYS A 98 -14.53 -9.85 -18.25
N ASP A 99 -14.83 -10.50 -17.12
CA ASP A 99 -14.02 -10.47 -15.90
C ASP A 99 -12.53 -10.60 -16.24
N PHE A 100 -11.77 -9.71 -15.62
CA PHE A 100 -10.36 -9.42 -15.81
C PHE A 100 -9.44 -10.61 -15.50
N ASN A 101 -9.57 -11.71 -16.24
CA ASN A 101 -8.70 -12.88 -16.07
C ASN A 101 -7.45 -12.81 -16.96
N SER A 102 -7.41 -11.89 -17.93
CA SER A 102 -6.25 -11.66 -18.79
C SER A 102 -6.37 -10.34 -19.56
N PHE A 103 -5.44 -9.39 -19.34
CA PHE A 103 -5.24 -8.23 -20.22
C PHE A 103 -4.82 -8.62 -21.66
N PHE A 104 -4.49 -9.89 -21.88
CA PHE A 104 -3.91 -10.40 -23.11
C PHE A 104 -4.95 -11.07 -24.02
N ASP A 105 -6.23 -11.11 -23.64
CA ASP A 105 -7.30 -11.59 -24.52
C ASP A 105 -7.90 -10.43 -25.31
N GLU A 106 -7.41 -10.26 -26.54
CA GLU A 106 -7.88 -9.23 -27.48
C GLU A 106 -9.23 -9.58 -28.14
N THR A 107 -9.74 -10.81 -27.93
CA THR A 107 -10.92 -11.30 -28.67
C THR A 107 -12.26 -10.72 -28.21
N GLN A 108 -12.27 -9.98 -27.09
CA GLN A 108 -13.48 -9.41 -26.47
C GLN A 108 -13.28 -7.95 -26.04
N GLN A 109 -12.75 -7.14 -26.95
CA GLN A 109 -12.46 -5.72 -26.74
C GLN A 109 -13.18 -4.84 -27.76
N PHE A 110 -13.78 -3.74 -27.31
CA PHE A 110 -14.37 -2.73 -28.18
C PHE A 110 -13.57 -1.44 -28.09
N ASP A 111 -12.90 -1.09 -29.18
CA ASP A 111 -12.09 0.12 -29.28
C ASP A 111 -12.94 1.33 -29.65
N LEU A 112 -13.00 2.30 -28.74
CA LEU A 112 -13.70 3.57 -28.90
C LEU A 112 -12.74 4.76 -29.10
N SER A 113 -11.45 4.50 -29.27
CA SER A 113 -10.40 5.52 -29.35
C SER A 113 -10.65 6.50 -30.50
N ALA A 114 -11.00 6.00 -31.68
CA ALA A 114 -11.29 6.87 -32.84
C ALA A 114 -12.49 7.81 -32.58
N LEU A 115 -13.52 7.34 -31.86
CA LEU A 115 -14.68 8.15 -31.51
C LEU A 115 -14.30 9.21 -30.46
N SER A 116 -13.57 8.78 -29.42
CA SER A 116 -13.12 9.62 -28.32
C SER A 116 -12.14 10.71 -28.76
N GLN A 117 -11.25 10.41 -29.71
CA GLN A 117 -10.32 11.39 -30.28
C GLN A 117 -11.04 12.54 -30.99
N ILE A 118 -12.14 12.24 -31.68
CA ILE A 118 -12.95 13.25 -32.39
C ILE A 118 -13.86 13.99 -31.39
N ASN A 119 -14.43 13.26 -30.43
CA ASN A 119 -15.35 13.79 -29.43
C ASN A 119 -14.97 13.28 -28.03
N PRO A 120 -14.15 14.04 -27.27
CA PRO A 120 -13.69 13.64 -25.93
C PRO A 120 -14.78 13.80 -24.86
N GLN A 121 -15.95 13.20 -25.11
CA GLN A 121 -17.11 13.13 -24.22
C GLN A 121 -17.69 11.71 -24.16
N VAL A 122 -17.00 10.72 -24.75
CA VAL A 122 -17.51 9.34 -24.82
C VAL A 122 -17.74 8.81 -23.42
N LEU A 123 -16.80 8.96 -22.48
CA LEU A 123 -16.94 8.47 -21.11
C LEU A 123 -18.08 9.15 -20.36
N VAL A 124 -18.21 10.47 -20.51
CA VAL A 124 -19.29 11.24 -19.86
C VAL A 124 -20.66 10.70 -20.28
N HIS A 125 -20.85 10.47 -21.58
CA HIS A 125 -22.11 9.94 -22.10
C HIS A 125 -22.29 8.46 -21.76
N LEU A 126 -21.23 7.67 -21.85
CA LEU A 126 -21.23 6.23 -21.61
C LEU A 126 -21.67 5.91 -20.18
N PHE A 127 -21.24 6.74 -19.23
CA PHE A 127 -21.59 6.62 -17.82
C PHE A 127 -22.70 7.57 -17.35
N SER A 128 -23.27 8.40 -18.25
CA SER A 128 -24.37 9.33 -17.92
C SER A 128 -25.61 8.69 -17.28
N PRO A 129 -25.97 7.41 -17.53
CA PRO A 129 -27.10 6.77 -16.84
C PRO A 129 -26.85 6.49 -15.35
N PHE A 130 -25.61 6.59 -14.87
CA PHE A 130 -25.22 6.28 -13.49
C PHE A 130 -25.16 7.53 -12.61
N SER A 131 -25.05 7.31 -11.30
CA SER A 131 -25.11 8.38 -10.30
C SER A 131 -23.85 9.24 -10.32
N LEU A 132 -23.84 10.29 -11.15
CA LEU A 132 -22.74 11.25 -11.29
C LEU A 132 -23.26 12.67 -11.15
N LYS A 133 -22.49 13.52 -10.46
CA LYS A 133 -22.73 14.95 -10.43
C LYS A 133 -22.46 15.56 -11.82
N ASN A 134 -23.44 16.30 -12.35
CA ASN A 134 -23.25 17.10 -13.56
C ASN A 134 -22.60 18.44 -13.20
N ASP A 135 -21.27 18.45 -13.13
CA ASP A 135 -20.45 19.57 -12.63
C ASP A 135 -19.55 20.20 -13.69
N LEU A 136 -19.69 19.82 -14.97
CA LEU A 136 -18.86 20.37 -16.06
C LEU A 136 -18.93 21.90 -16.11
N GLU A 137 -20.11 22.46 -15.86
CA GLU A 137 -20.33 23.91 -15.82
C GLU A 137 -19.71 24.61 -14.60
N GLU A 138 -19.43 23.88 -13.54
CA GLU A 138 -18.87 24.42 -12.30
C GLU A 138 -17.36 24.67 -12.40
N ILE A 139 -16.67 24.00 -13.33
CA ILE A 139 -15.22 24.17 -13.55
C ILE A 139 -15.00 25.38 -14.48
N ASN A 140 -14.54 26.49 -13.89
CA ASN A 140 -14.52 27.79 -14.56
C ASN A 140 -13.11 28.32 -14.88
N ASN A 141 -12.09 27.77 -14.23
CA ASN A 141 -10.71 28.20 -14.40
C ASN A 141 -9.77 26.98 -14.42
N ILE A 142 -8.53 27.21 -14.87
CA ILE A 142 -7.51 26.17 -14.98
C ILE A 142 -7.07 25.63 -13.61
N GLU A 143 -7.23 26.41 -12.53
CA GLU A 143 -6.87 25.99 -11.18
C GLU A 143 -7.81 24.89 -10.69
N ASP A 144 -9.13 25.05 -10.90
CA ASP A 144 -10.14 24.06 -10.55
C ASP A 144 -9.98 22.78 -11.38
N PHE A 145 -9.67 22.93 -12.67
CA PHE A 145 -9.30 21.79 -13.52
C PHE A 145 -8.05 21.07 -13.00
N THR A 146 -7.02 21.83 -12.60
CA THR A 146 -5.78 21.28 -12.07
C THR A 146 -6.01 20.53 -10.75
N LYS A 147 -6.92 20.99 -9.89
CA LYS A 147 -7.31 20.27 -8.67
C LYS A 147 -7.90 18.89 -8.98
N ILE A 148 -8.69 18.77 -10.04
CA ILE A 148 -9.21 17.46 -10.51
C ILE A 148 -8.07 16.58 -11.00
N VAL A 149 -7.15 17.12 -11.82
CA VAL A 149 -5.99 16.36 -12.31
C VAL A 149 -5.13 15.83 -11.16
N ILE A 150 -4.81 16.67 -10.18
CA ILE A 150 -4.05 16.28 -8.99
C ILE A 150 -4.80 15.23 -8.17
N HIS A 151 -6.12 15.37 -8.04
CA HIS A 151 -6.93 14.38 -7.35
C HIS A 151 -6.89 13.02 -8.07
N LEU A 152 -7.07 12.99 -9.39
CA LEU A 152 -7.02 11.76 -10.18
C LEU A 152 -5.60 11.14 -10.22
N GLU A 153 -4.54 11.94 -10.20
CA GLU A 153 -3.15 11.47 -10.02
C GLU A 153 -3.00 10.77 -8.66
N ARG A 154 -3.46 11.42 -7.58
CA ARG A 154 -3.40 10.86 -6.21
C ARG A 154 -4.26 9.60 -6.04
N ALA A 155 -5.39 9.54 -6.73
CA ALA A 155 -6.24 8.35 -6.79
C ALA A 155 -5.66 7.23 -7.67
N GLY A 156 -4.53 7.45 -8.36
CA GLY A 156 -3.91 6.44 -9.22
C GLY A 156 -4.63 6.21 -10.56
N LEU A 157 -5.51 7.12 -10.97
CA LEU A 157 -6.26 7.07 -12.24
C LEU A 157 -5.57 7.87 -13.36
N LEU A 158 -4.71 8.82 -13.00
CA LEU A 158 -3.71 9.45 -13.87
C LEU A 158 -2.30 9.13 -13.36
N SER A 159 -1.34 9.08 -14.29
CA SER A 159 0.08 8.85 -14.00
C SER A 159 0.97 9.74 -14.86
N ILE A 160 2.24 9.87 -14.48
CA ILE A 160 3.23 10.61 -15.27
C ILE A 160 3.44 9.91 -16.63
N ALA A 161 3.50 10.68 -17.72
CA ALA A 161 3.64 10.15 -19.06
C ALA A 161 4.92 9.29 -19.24
N ASN A 162 4.87 8.36 -20.18
CA ASN A 162 5.98 7.45 -20.46
C ASN A 162 7.29 8.22 -20.75
N LYS A 163 8.41 7.74 -20.22
CA LYS A 163 9.76 8.36 -20.34
C LYS A 163 9.88 9.77 -19.77
N SER A 164 8.91 10.25 -18.98
CA SER A 164 8.95 11.59 -18.37
C SER A 164 9.15 11.58 -16.85
N ILE A 165 9.33 10.39 -16.24
CA ILE A 165 9.71 10.26 -14.82
C ILE A 165 11.06 10.93 -14.59
N ASP A 166 11.07 11.93 -13.72
CA ASP A 166 12.30 12.52 -13.20
C ASP A 166 12.80 11.70 -12.01
N TRP A 167 13.88 10.97 -12.23
CA TRP A 167 14.47 10.11 -11.21
C TRP A 167 15.23 10.88 -10.12
N GLY A 168 15.52 12.18 -10.34
CA GLY A 168 16.23 13.02 -9.38
C GLY A 168 17.41 12.32 -8.70
N ASP A 169 17.48 12.45 -7.38
CA ASP A 169 18.50 11.80 -6.56
C ASP A 169 18.42 10.27 -6.56
N LEU A 170 17.29 9.66 -6.91
CA LEU A 170 17.12 8.21 -6.92
C LEU A 170 17.74 7.52 -8.14
N LYS A 171 18.24 8.28 -9.14
CA LYS A 171 18.91 7.74 -10.33
C LYS A 171 20.32 7.22 -10.04
N ARG A 172 20.43 6.19 -9.22
CA ARG A 172 21.70 5.60 -8.77
C ARG A 172 21.58 4.11 -8.50
N THR A 173 22.72 3.41 -8.54
CA THR A 173 22.81 1.97 -8.28
C THR A 173 23.11 1.64 -6.82
N ASN A 174 23.51 2.63 -6.02
CA ASN A 174 23.78 2.49 -4.59
C ASN A 174 22.74 3.28 -3.78
N PRO A 175 22.36 2.82 -2.57
CA PRO A 175 21.48 3.59 -1.70
C PRO A 175 22.15 4.91 -1.27
N ILE A 176 21.34 5.89 -0.85
CA ILE A 176 21.82 7.17 -0.32
C ILE A 176 22.60 6.93 0.98
N CYS A 177 22.10 6.04 1.85
CA CYS A 177 22.81 5.57 3.03
C CYS A 177 22.94 4.04 3.01
N GLN A 178 24.16 3.53 3.15
CA GLN A 178 24.38 2.08 3.23
C GLN A 178 24.05 1.49 4.61
N ALA A 179 23.88 2.29 5.65
CA ALA A 179 23.62 1.81 7.01
C ALA A 179 22.14 1.99 7.40
N PHE A 180 21.21 1.63 6.52
CA PHE A 180 19.74 1.73 6.74
C PHE A 180 19.19 3.14 7.02
N GLY A 181 20.06 4.16 7.02
CA GLY A 181 19.71 5.51 7.47
C GLY A 181 20.40 5.93 8.78
N PHE A 182 20.96 5.00 9.56
CA PHE A 182 21.57 5.29 10.87
C PHE A 182 22.71 6.33 10.84
N LEU A 183 23.36 6.55 9.68
CA LEU A 183 24.38 7.60 9.52
C LEU A 183 23.80 8.98 9.18
N ARG A 184 22.48 9.12 9.10
CA ARG A 184 21.77 10.34 8.71
C ARG A 184 20.68 10.75 9.71
N GLY A 185 20.04 9.80 10.37
CA GLY A 185 18.87 10.02 11.22
C GLY A 185 18.18 8.71 11.57
N GLN A 186 16.89 8.78 11.87
CA GLN A 186 16.10 7.59 12.23
C GLN A 186 15.69 6.80 10.97
N PRO A 187 15.98 5.49 10.89
CA PRO A 187 15.48 4.63 9.82
C PRO A 187 13.94 4.54 9.79
N ILE A 188 13.38 4.40 8.59
CA ILE A 188 11.92 4.34 8.36
C ILE A 188 11.24 3.18 9.10
N ASP A 189 11.88 2.01 9.16
CA ASP A 189 11.31 0.84 9.86
C ASP A 189 11.17 1.11 11.36
N ARG A 190 12.07 1.91 11.97
CA ARG A 190 12.03 2.24 13.39
C ARG A 190 10.86 3.15 13.73
N TYR A 191 10.54 4.11 12.87
CA TYR A 191 9.35 4.94 13.01
C TYR A 191 8.07 4.11 13.12
N TYR A 192 7.93 3.09 12.28
CA TYR A 192 6.76 2.23 12.28
C TYR A 192 6.75 1.21 13.43
N LEU A 193 7.92 0.70 13.80
CA LEU A 193 8.04 -0.16 14.98
C LEU A 193 7.66 0.60 16.25
N ASP A 194 8.13 1.85 16.41
CA ASP A 194 7.81 2.70 17.56
C ASP A 194 6.29 2.94 17.65
N LYS A 195 5.63 3.24 16.53
CA LYS A 195 4.15 3.34 16.47
C LYS A 195 3.44 2.06 16.87
N PHE A 196 3.97 0.91 16.47
CA PHE A 196 3.40 -0.38 16.88
C PHE A 196 3.58 -0.59 18.39
N ILE A 197 4.77 -0.32 18.92
CA ILE A 197 5.09 -0.41 20.35
C ILE A 197 4.17 0.49 21.17
N GLU A 198 3.97 1.75 20.77
CA GLU A 198 3.06 2.69 21.44
C GLU A 198 1.63 2.13 21.56
N LYS A 199 1.15 1.48 20.51
CA LYS A 199 -0.19 0.88 20.46
C LYS A 199 -0.33 -0.32 21.40
N ILE A 200 0.67 -1.19 21.46
CA ILE A 200 0.61 -2.42 22.27
C ILE A 200 1.09 -2.21 23.71
N ARG A 201 1.75 -1.09 24.02
CA ARG A 201 2.35 -0.79 25.33
C ARG A 201 1.42 -1.11 26.51
N PRO A 202 0.11 -0.74 26.51
CA PRO A 202 -0.78 -1.05 27.63
C PRO A 202 -1.03 -2.55 27.85
N GLU A 203 -0.70 -3.38 26.86
CA GLU A 203 -0.89 -4.83 26.89
C GLU A 203 0.39 -5.60 27.26
N ILE A 204 1.52 -4.91 27.39
CA ILE A 204 2.80 -5.49 27.80
C ILE A 204 2.87 -5.50 29.33
N VAL A 205 2.46 -6.61 29.93
CA VAL A 205 2.30 -6.73 31.39
C VAL A 205 2.75 -8.09 31.93
N GLY A 206 2.95 -8.15 33.24
CA GLY A 206 3.25 -9.38 33.98
C GLY A 206 4.69 -9.84 33.81
N ASN A 207 4.90 -11.14 33.67
CA ASN A 207 6.21 -11.70 33.38
C ASN A 207 6.49 -11.64 31.88
N ILE A 208 7.44 -10.80 31.48
CA ILE A 208 7.75 -10.47 30.08
C ILE A 208 9.07 -11.12 29.67
N LEU A 209 9.07 -11.77 28.51
CA LEU A 209 10.28 -12.20 27.81
C LEU A 209 10.43 -11.42 26.51
N GLU A 210 11.57 -10.76 26.30
CA GLU A 210 11.96 -10.27 24.98
C GLU A 210 13.07 -11.12 24.39
N ILE A 211 12.85 -11.61 23.18
CA ILE A 211 13.80 -12.41 22.42
C ILE A 211 14.52 -11.47 21.45
N GLY A 212 15.86 -11.50 21.44
CA GLY A 212 16.65 -10.66 20.52
C GLY A 212 16.77 -9.19 20.94
N ALA A 213 16.46 -8.87 22.19
CA ALA A 213 16.47 -7.50 22.69
C ALA A 213 17.87 -6.86 22.58
N ILE A 214 17.89 -5.54 22.39
CA ILE A 214 19.08 -4.70 22.61
C ILE A 214 19.10 -4.17 24.05
N GLU A 215 20.25 -3.65 24.51
CA GLU A 215 20.45 -3.20 25.90
C GLU A 215 19.41 -2.18 26.38
N THR A 216 18.95 -1.29 25.50
CA THR A 216 17.99 -0.22 25.83
C THR A 216 16.53 -0.56 25.55
N ALA A 217 16.23 -1.76 25.04
CA ALA A 217 14.87 -2.10 24.56
C ALA A 217 13.78 -1.92 25.64
N LYS A 218 14.12 -2.25 26.90
CA LYS A 218 13.22 -2.14 28.06
C LYS A 218 12.63 -0.73 28.23
N GLU A 219 13.37 0.30 27.86
CA GLU A 219 12.98 1.71 28.06
C GLU A 219 11.77 2.10 27.19
N SER A 220 11.54 1.39 26.07
CA SER A 220 10.45 1.66 25.12
C SER A 220 9.06 1.28 25.63
N TYR A 221 8.98 0.42 26.67
CA TYR A 221 7.72 -0.19 27.10
C TYR A 221 7.05 0.48 28.30
N GLN A 222 7.72 1.40 28.99
CA GLN A 222 7.18 2.10 30.18
C GLN A 222 6.50 1.14 31.18
N LEU A 223 7.20 0.06 31.51
CA LEU A 223 6.66 -1.04 32.30
C LEU A 223 6.19 -0.58 33.68
N THR A 224 5.11 -1.19 34.17
CA THR A 224 4.63 -1.02 35.55
C THR A 224 5.59 -1.66 36.55
N GLU A 225 5.60 -1.18 37.80
CA GLU A 225 6.44 -1.75 38.87
C GLU A 225 6.18 -3.25 39.13
N GLU A 226 4.99 -3.74 38.76
CA GLU A 226 4.56 -5.13 38.91
C GLU A 226 5.10 -6.06 37.81
N SER A 227 5.68 -5.51 36.74
CA SER A 227 6.16 -6.30 35.61
C SER A 227 7.62 -6.74 35.81
N SER A 228 7.91 -8.01 35.55
CA SER A 228 9.27 -8.52 35.39
C SER A 228 9.62 -8.57 33.91
N TYR A 229 10.86 -8.23 33.57
CA TYR A 229 11.34 -8.17 32.20
C TYR A 229 12.63 -8.97 32.08
N HIS A 230 12.62 -9.94 31.17
CA HIS A 230 13.71 -10.86 30.93
C HIS A 230 14.13 -10.82 29.46
N VAL A 231 15.43 -10.94 29.21
CA VAL A 231 16.01 -10.99 27.87
C VAL A 231 16.52 -12.40 27.55
N LEU A 232 16.06 -12.94 26.42
CA LEU A 232 16.64 -14.12 25.78
C LEU A 232 17.47 -13.69 24.57
N ASN A 233 18.74 -14.10 24.55
CA ASN A 233 19.64 -13.86 23.41
C ASN A 233 20.56 -15.07 23.18
N MET A 234 21.05 -15.24 21.95
CA MET A 234 22.04 -16.28 21.65
C MET A 234 23.40 -15.99 22.29
N ASP A 235 23.77 -14.72 22.34
CA ASP A 235 25.05 -14.27 22.89
C ASP A 235 24.88 -13.70 24.31
N ARG A 236 25.93 -13.86 25.12
CA ARG A 236 25.98 -13.34 26.49
C ARG A 236 26.51 -11.91 26.51
N TRP A 237 25.74 -10.99 27.10
CA TRP A 237 26.18 -9.64 27.43
C TRP A 237 25.46 -9.10 28.69
N SER A 238 25.85 -7.91 29.15
CA SER A 238 25.33 -7.30 30.38
C SER A 238 23.85 -6.90 30.23
N GLY A 239 22.94 -7.70 30.77
CA GLY A 239 21.49 -7.48 30.64
C GLY A 239 20.74 -8.66 30.00
N VAL A 240 21.45 -9.69 29.55
CA VAL A 240 20.86 -10.96 29.12
C VAL A 240 20.63 -11.87 30.33
N ASP A 241 19.37 -12.20 30.59
CA ASP A 241 18.98 -13.14 31.65
C ASP A 241 19.16 -14.60 31.21
N ILE A 242 18.84 -14.88 29.95
CA ILE A 242 18.79 -16.24 29.40
C ILE A 242 19.61 -16.28 28.11
N VAL A 243 20.61 -17.16 28.08
CA VAL A 243 21.44 -17.39 26.89
C VAL A 243 20.98 -18.68 26.23
N GLY A 244 20.46 -18.62 25.00
CA GLY A 244 19.94 -19.79 24.31
C GLY A 244 19.38 -19.50 22.91
N ASP A 245 19.21 -20.56 22.12
CA ASP A 245 18.58 -20.52 20.80
C ASP A 245 17.07 -20.70 20.94
N ALA A 246 16.28 -19.78 20.39
CA ALA A 246 14.82 -19.83 20.47
C ALA A 246 14.21 -21.05 19.72
N HIS A 247 14.98 -21.73 18.87
CA HIS A 247 14.56 -23.00 18.26
C HIS A 247 14.57 -24.17 19.28
N ASP A 248 15.35 -24.10 20.35
CA ASP A 248 15.36 -25.13 21.40
C ASP A 248 14.23 -24.90 22.42
N ILE A 249 13.25 -25.80 22.38
CA ILE A 249 12.08 -25.74 23.24
C ILE A 249 12.41 -25.77 24.74
N ASN A 250 13.56 -26.32 25.13
CA ASN A 250 13.95 -26.53 26.54
C ASN A 250 14.58 -25.29 27.17
N VAL A 251 14.87 -24.24 26.40
CA VAL A 251 15.47 -23.00 26.91
C VAL A 251 14.55 -22.33 27.94
N ILE A 252 13.24 -22.42 27.73
CA ILE A 252 12.24 -21.82 28.59
C ILE A 252 11.24 -22.90 29.06
N GLN A 253 10.85 -22.83 30.33
CA GLN A 253 9.82 -23.71 30.87
C GLN A 253 8.44 -23.37 30.26
N PRO A 254 7.57 -24.37 30.01
CA PRO A 254 6.21 -24.10 29.54
C PRO A 254 5.45 -23.15 30.46
N GLU A 255 4.53 -22.36 29.90
CA GLU A 255 3.59 -21.53 30.66
C GLU A 255 4.25 -20.60 31.70
N SER A 256 5.39 -20.01 31.36
CA SER A 256 6.17 -19.17 32.28
C SER A 256 5.93 -17.67 32.11
N PHE A 257 5.55 -17.23 30.90
CA PHE A 257 5.45 -15.81 30.56
C PHE A 257 4.02 -15.37 30.27
N ASP A 258 3.66 -14.18 30.73
CA ASP A 258 2.40 -13.51 30.43
C ASP A 258 2.49 -12.79 29.08
N THR A 259 3.67 -12.25 28.75
CA THR A 259 3.95 -11.57 27.48
C THR A 259 5.27 -12.05 26.89
N ILE A 260 5.31 -12.32 25.58
CA ILE A 260 6.54 -12.57 24.82
C ILE A 260 6.64 -11.58 23.65
N ILE A 261 7.81 -10.96 23.49
CA ILE A 261 8.10 -9.95 22.47
C ILE A 261 9.27 -10.43 21.59
N LEU A 262 9.17 -10.21 20.28
CA LEU A 262 10.27 -10.42 19.34
C LEU A 262 10.15 -9.50 18.12
N PHE A 263 10.97 -8.45 18.07
CA PHE A 263 10.97 -7.51 16.97
C PHE A 263 12.17 -7.70 16.07
N ASN A 264 11.92 -7.98 14.79
CA ASN A 264 12.95 -8.17 13.77
C ASN A 264 13.92 -9.32 14.13
N VAL A 265 13.34 -10.46 14.50
CA VAL A 265 14.06 -11.70 14.88
C VAL A 265 13.71 -12.88 13.97
N LEU A 266 12.44 -13.01 13.57
CA LEU A 266 11.97 -14.18 12.84
C LEU A 266 12.55 -14.29 11.43
N GLU A 267 12.90 -13.17 10.81
CA GLU A 267 13.65 -13.13 9.54
C GLU A 267 15.02 -13.78 9.65
N HIS A 268 15.61 -13.78 10.85
CA HIS A 268 16.91 -14.38 11.15
C HIS A 268 16.81 -15.83 11.64
N CYS A 269 15.59 -16.33 11.83
CA CYS A 269 15.35 -17.72 12.20
C CYS A 269 15.27 -18.57 10.92
N TYR A 270 16.07 -19.64 10.81
CA TYR A 270 16.01 -20.52 9.64
C TYR A 270 14.66 -21.28 9.55
N ALA A 271 14.01 -21.52 10.70
CA ALA A 271 12.69 -22.15 10.79
C ALA A 271 11.78 -21.35 11.75
N PRO A 272 11.28 -20.17 11.34
CA PRO A 272 10.55 -19.25 12.22
C PRO A 272 9.27 -19.87 12.82
N TRP A 273 8.64 -20.81 12.12
CA TRP A 273 7.48 -21.55 12.64
C TRP A 273 7.80 -22.37 13.90
N ILE A 274 9.01 -22.91 14.05
CA ILE A 274 9.45 -23.64 15.25
C ILE A 274 9.54 -22.67 16.43
N VAL A 275 10.13 -21.49 16.21
CA VAL A 275 10.24 -20.44 17.23
C VAL A 275 8.86 -19.99 17.70
N ILE A 276 7.92 -19.77 16.76
CA ILE A 276 6.53 -19.43 17.10
C ILE A 276 5.82 -20.55 17.89
N GLU A 277 6.03 -21.82 17.54
CA GLU A 277 5.48 -22.97 18.28
C GLU A 277 6.04 -23.05 19.71
N ASN A 278 7.33 -22.77 19.88
CA ASN A 278 7.98 -22.69 21.18
C ASN A 278 7.42 -21.54 22.02
N ILE A 279 7.28 -20.35 21.44
CA ILE A 279 6.67 -19.17 22.09
C ILE A 279 5.25 -19.50 22.57
N HIS A 280 4.43 -20.13 21.73
CA HIS A 280 3.10 -20.57 22.12
C HIS A 280 3.14 -21.54 23.32
N ARG A 281 4.15 -22.40 23.44
CA ARG A 281 4.31 -23.28 24.61
C ARG A 281 4.79 -22.52 25.86
N TRP A 282 5.68 -21.55 25.70
CA TRP A 282 6.24 -20.76 26.81
C TRP A 282 5.26 -19.76 27.40
N LEU A 283 4.27 -19.31 26.62
CA LEU A 283 3.18 -18.45 27.10
C LEU A 283 2.24 -19.21 28.05
N LYS A 284 1.82 -18.54 29.12
CA LYS A 284 0.68 -18.96 29.94
C LYS A 284 -0.62 -18.93 29.13
N PRO A 285 -1.67 -19.70 29.51
CA PRO A 285 -3.00 -19.53 28.92
C PRO A 285 -3.48 -18.07 28.99
N GLY A 286 -3.92 -17.50 27.87
CA GLY A 286 -4.29 -16.08 27.77
C GLY A 286 -3.11 -15.11 27.64
N GLY A 287 -1.87 -15.61 27.62
CA GLY A 287 -0.66 -14.80 27.40
C GLY A 287 -0.56 -14.29 25.96
N LYS A 288 0.22 -13.21 25.77
CA LYS A 288 0.30 -12.48 24.49
C LYS A 288 1.67 -12.56 23.84
N CYS A 289 1.68 -12.67 22.52
CA CYS A 289 2.86 -12.56 21.67
C CYS A 289 2.78 -11.27 20.85
N PHE A 290 3.84 -10.47 20.85
CA PHE A 290 4.02 -9.32 19.97
C PHE A 290 5.25 -9.53 19.11
N ALA A 291 5.07 -9.53 17.79
CA ALA A 291 6.19 -9.78 16.88
C ALA A 291 6.19 -8.82 15.69
N SER A 292 7.37 -8.57 15.14
CA SER A 292 7.53 -7.81 13.90
C SER A 292 8.57 -8.46 12.99
N VAL A 293 8.41 -8.24 11.69
CA VAL A 293 9.31 -8.66 10.62
C VAL A 293 9.39 -7.58 9.55
N PRO A 294 10.55 -7.35 8.93
CA PRO A 294 10.68 -6.47 7.79
C PRO A 294 9.93 -7.07 6.59
N SER A 295 9.22 -6.22 5.87
CA SER A 295 8.58 -6.57 4.60
C SER A 295 9.34 -5.98 3.41
N ALA A 296 9.84 -4.75 3.53
CA ALA A 296 10.65 -4.10 2.51
C ALA A 296 11.92 -3.49 3.12
N LEU A 297 12.94 -4.33 3.23
CA LEU A 297 14.28 -3.94 3.68
C LEU A 297 15.32 -4.75 2.90
N LYS A 298 16.50 -4.16 2.68
CA LYS A 298 17.63 -4.86 2.05
C LYS A 298 18.10 -6.05 2.88
N ILE A 299 18.92 -6.90 2.28
CA ILE A 299 19.59 -7.99 2.99
C ILE A 299 20.50 -7.41 4.08
N HIS A 300 20.46 -7.99 5.29
CA HIS A 300 21.18 -7.54 6.47
C HIS A 300 21.52 -8.70 7.41
N ASP A 301 22.59 -8.57 8.19
CA ASP A 301 23.08 -9.64 9.07
C ASP A 301 23.31 -11.00 8.38
N ALA A 302 23.71 -10.92 7.10
CA ALA A 302 24.01 -12.11 6.29
C ALA A 302 25.21 -12.88 6.88
N PRO A 303 25.19 -14.23 6.87
CA PRO A 303 24.30 -15.11 6.08
C PRO A 303 22.96 -15.48 6.74
N GLN A 304 22.60 -14.89 7.89
CA GLN A 304 21.44 -15.28 8.69
C GLN A 304 20.20 -14.43 8.35
N ASP A 305 19.97 -14.11 7.08
CA ASP A 305 18.82 -13.31 6.64
C ASP A 305 17.92 -14.12 5.72
N TYR A 306 17.00 -14.88 6.31
CA TYR A 306 16.32 -15.97 5.63
C TYR A 306 15.00 -15.53 4.98
N TRP A 307 14.21 -14.72 5.68
CA TRP A 307 12.80 -14.54 5.32
C TRP A 307 12.36 -13.08 5.33
N ARG A 308 11.44 -12.76 4.40
CA ARG A 308 10.56 -11.60 4.49
C ARG A 308 9.13 -12.15 4.45
N PRO A 309 8.62 -12.71 5.55
CA PRO A 309 7.29 -13.31 5.54
C PRO A 309 6.25 -12.21 5.30
N LEU A 310 5.52 -12.35 4.19
CA LEU A 310 4.40 -11.48 3.86
C LEU A 310 3.26 -11.67 4.87
N PRO A 311 2.32 -10.70 4.98
CA PRO A 311 1.26 -10.72 5.99
C PRO A 311 0.53 -12.06 6.17
N ASP A 312 0.13 -12.71 5.08
CA ASP A 312 -0.58 -14.00 5.14
C ASP A 312 0.30 -15.15 5.64
N ALA A 313 1.57 -15.18 5.25
CA ALA A 313 2.51 -16.17 5.76
C ALA A 313 2.77 -15.95 7.25
N PHE A 314 2.86 -14.69 7.68
CA PHE A 314 3.06 -14.35 9.09
C PHE A 314 1.84 -14.73 9.94
N ALA A 315 0.62 -14.40 9.47
CA ALA A 315 -0.63 -14.83 10.07
C ALA A 315 -0.74 -16.37 10.12
N TRP A 316 -0.34 -17.05 9.04
CA TRP A 316 -0.35 -18.50 9.02
C TRP A 316 0.59 -19.10 10.06
N MET A 317 1.80 -18.57 10.27
CA MET A 317 2.71 -19.10 11.29
C MET A 317 2.10 -19.09 12.70
N LEU A 318 1.30 -18.06 13.03
CA LEU A 318 0.62 -17.93 14.32
C LEU A 318 -0.78 -18.60 14.37
N ARG A 319 -1.13 -19.48 13.42
CA ARG A 319 -2.46 -20.14 13.34
C ARG A 319 -2.95 -20.87 14.59
N ASN A 320 -2.06 -21.24 15.52
CA ASN A 320 -2.41 -21.95 16.75
C ASN A 320 -2.83 -21.03 17.89
N PHE A 321 -2.61 -19.72 17.76
CA PHE A 321 -3.08 -18.72 18.73
C PHE A 321 -4.60 -18.55 18.59
N SER A 322 -5.31 -18.38 19.70
CA SER A 322 -6.76 -18.23 19.70
C SER A 322 -7.23 -16.91 19.07
N GLN A 323 -6.38 -15.89 19.07
CA GLN A 323 -6.63 -14.60 18.42
C GLN A 323 -5.36 -14.05 17.79
N GLN A 324 -5.49 -13.38 16.64
CA GLN A 324 -4.39 -12.68 15.98
C GLN A 324 -4.86 -11.40 15.31
N LYS A 325 -4.00 -10.38 15.31
CA LYS A 325 -4.21 -9.10 14.63
C LYS A 325 -2.92 -8.69 13.92
N ILE A 326 -2.96 -8.73 12.59
CA ILE A 326 -1.89 -8.19 11.74
C ILE A 326 -2.03 -6.67 11.68
N SER A 327 -0.90 -5.96 11.78
CA SER A 327 -0.77 -4.54 11.51
C SER A 327 0.40 -4.33 10.55
N THR A 328 0.10 -3.93 9.32
CA THR A 328 1.11 -3.56 8.32
C THR A 328 1.32 -2.06 8.31
N TYR A 329 2.55 -1.61 8.15
CA TYR A 329 2.89 -0.19 8.08
C TYR A 329 3.76 0.07 6.86
N GLY A 330 3.54 1.20 6.19
CA GLY A 330 4.27 1.60 5.01
C GLY A 330 3.37 1.99 3.84
N ASN A 331 4.03 2.55 2.85
CA ASN A 331 3.49 2.94 1.56
C ASN A 331 4.64 2.94 0.54
N LEU A 332 4.35 3.24 -0.73
CA LEU A 332 5.36 3.21 -1.79
C LEU A 332 6.56 4.13 -1.52
N ILE A 333 6.33 5.36 -1.03
CA ILE A 333 7.41 6.32 -0.75
C ILE A 333 8.34 5.76 0.33
N THR A 334 7.76 5.21 1.40
CA THR A 334 8.53 4.71 2.54
C THR A 334 9.24 3.41 2.26
N VAL A 335 8.70 2.56 1.37
CA VAL A 335 9.43 1.40 0.80
C VAL A 335 10.66 1.84 0.03
N VAL A 336 10.52 2.80 -0.89
CA VAL A 336 11.65 3.34 -1.67
C VAL A 336 12.68 4.00 -0.73
N ALA A 337 12.21 4.78 0.25
CA ALA A 337 13.05 5.43 1.24
C ALA A 337 13.86 4.41 2.06
N ALA A 338 13.23 3.34 2.55
CA ALA A 338 13.88 2.27 3.30
C ALA A 338 14.99 1.60 2.49
N TYR A 339 14.75 1.29 1.20
CA TYR A 339 15.77 0.71 0.32
C TYR A 339 16.93 1.65 0.04
N HIS A 340 16.68 2.97 -0.04
CA HIS A 340 17.72 3.98 -0.24
C HIS A 340 18.39 4.44 1.06
N GLY A 341 17.91 4.02 2.24
CA GLY A 341 18.41 4.53 3.53
C GLY A 341 18.15 6.03 3.72
N ILE A 342 17.05 6.52 3.15
CA ILE A 342 16.44 7.83 3.47
C ILE A 342 15.82 7.73 4.86
N VAL A 343 15.91 8.80 5.64
CA VAL A 343 15.50 8.82 7.05
C VAL A 343 14.17 9.55 7.25
N THR A 344 13.56 9.36 8.42
CA THR A 344 12.24 9.90 8.73
C THR A 344 12.22 11.42 8.69
N GLU A 345 13.33 12.08 9.04
CA GLU A 345 13.48 13.52 9.02
C GLU A 345 13.49 14.13 7.61
N GLU A 346 13.60 13.31 6.57
CA GLU A 346 13.58 13.72 5.16
C GLU A 346 12.19 13.59 4.51
N LEU A 347 11.21 13.04 5.23
CA LEU A 347 9.82 12.88 4.79
C LEU A 347 8.88 13.71 5.66
N THR A 348 7.73 14.10 5.12
CA THR A 348 6.70 14.76 5.94
C THR A 348 5.94 13.73 6.79
N THR A 349 5.31 14.19 7.87
CA THR A 349 4.45 13.32 8.69
C THR A 349 3.31 12.73 7.86
N GLU A 350 2.73 13.48 6.94
CA GLU A 350 1.68 12.97 6.05
C GLU A 350 2.19 11.84 5.14
N GLU A 351 3.42 11.94 4.64
CA GLU A 351 4.05 10.89 3.82
C GLU A 351 4.37 9.64 4.64
N LEU A 352 4.83 9.80 5.89
CA LEU A 352 5.09 8.69 6.81
C LEU A 352 3.80 8.02 7.27
N ASP A 353 2.73 8.78 7.49
CA ASP A 353 1.46 8.31 8.05
C ASP A 353 0.52 7.74 7.00
N ALA A 354 0.73 8.08 5.72
CA ALA A 354 0.04 7.45 4.62
C ALA A 354 0.25 5.93 4.64
N TYR A 355 -0.81 5.19 4.36
CA TYR A 355 -0.80 3.73 4.31
C TYR A 355 -1.24 3.24 2.94
N HIS A 356 -0.53 2.26 2.39
CA HIS A 356 -0.96 1.53 1.21
C HIS A 356 -0.80 0.03 1.45
N PRO A 357 -1.87 -0.78 1.31
CA PRO A 357 -1.86 -2.18 1.73
C PRO A 357 -0.87 -3.06 0.97
N ASP A 358 -0.57 -2.71 -0.28
CA ASP A 358 0.37 -3.48 -1.11
C ASP A 358 1.86 -3.16 -0.87
N TYR A 359 2.19 -2.13 -0.08
CA TYR A 359 3.57 -1.67 0.10
C TYR A 359 3.97 -1.59 1.58
N PRO A 360 3.90 -2.70 2.34
CA PRO A 360 4.38 -2.71 3.72
C PRO A 360 5.91 -2.57 3.78
N VAL A 361 6.39 -1.68 4.63
CA VAL A 361 7.79 -1.62 5.08
C VAL A 361 8.03 -2.64 6.18
N ILE A 362 7.11 -2.73 7.15
CA ILE A 362 7.15 -3.66 8.27
C ILE A 362 5.77 -4.28 8.49
N THR A 363 5.76 -5.56 8.85
CA THR A 363 4.55 -6.26 9.28
C THR A 363 4.70 -6.64 10.75
N CYS A 364 3.71 -6.26 11.55
CA CYS A 364 3.63 -6.57 12.97
C CYS A 364 2.41 -7.45 13.25
N ILE A 365 2.48 -8.26 14.30
CA ILE A 365 1.37 -9.09 14.77
C ILE A 365 1.23 -9.02 16.29
N SER A 366 -0.02 -8.94 16.76
CA SER A 366 -0.40 -9.19 18.14
C SER A 366 -1.20 -10.48 18.17
N ALA A 367 -0.85 -11.42 19.06
CA ALA A 367 -1.55 -12.69 19.17
C ALA A 367 -1.77 -13.10 20.63
N THR A 368 -2.88 -13.78 20.91
CA THR A 368 -3.25 -14.28 22.25
C THR A 368 -3.31 -15.80 22.21
N LYS A 369 -2.66 -16.46 23.19
CA LYS A 369 -2.75 -17.91 23.37
C LYS A 369 -4.13 -18.31 23.86
#